data_AF-A0A800C6Y3-F1
#
_entry.id   AF-A0A800C6Y3-F1
#
_cell.length_a   1.000
_cell.length_b   1.000
_cell.length_c   1.000
_cell.angle_alpha   90.00
_cell.angle_beta   90.00
_cell.angle_gamma   90.00
#
_symmetry.space_group_name_H-M   'P 1'
#
loop_
_entity.id
_entity.type
_entity.pdbx_description
1 polymer ?
#
loop_
_entity_poly.entity_id
_entity_poly.type
_entity_poly.pdbx_seq_one_letter_code
_entity_poly.pdbx_strand_id
1 'polypeptide(L)'
;MAEDRDQHVRLVLESTSTKKLVVAGPGTGKTFLFGQVLRECGGGGLVLTFINNLVVDLERQLDALAEIHTLHAFSKWLLHRIPTAGLERSFIYYPRLLAIIAEDLSTLDGRQVSESILKGCYERLDSGDGLIEAALEIGTYYNAVTHWDCVYRVCQHLARHPEDVPRYRILIVDEFQDFNRLEVELIHILADNNPVLIAGDDDQALYESKNASPDFIRDLAKDRQYDRFELPYCSRCTEVLVKAVHRVIEEARRRSLLGKRVEKPFKCYLPDKWKDSC
;
A
#
# COMPACT_ATOMS: atom_id res chain seq x y z
N MET A 1 1.51 -27.28 15.28
CA MET A 1 1.45 -26.99 13.82
C MET A 1 0.18 -26.20 13.44
N ALA A 2 -1.03 -26.79 13.51
CA ALA A 2 -2.27 -26.02 13.31
C ALA A 2 -2.50 -25.01 14.45
N GLU A 3 -2.31 -25.44 15.70
CA GLU A 3 -2.34 -24.57 16.89
C GLU A 3 -1.33 -23.42 16.81
N ASP A 4 -0.13 -23.65 16.24
CA ASP A 4 0.89 -22.61 16.10
C ASP A 4 0.48 -21.52 15.10
N ARG A 5 -0.17 -21.89 13.98
CA ARG A 5 -0.65 -20.92 12.99
C ARG A 5 -1.75 -20.04 13.59
N ASP A 6 -2.69 -20.66 14.28
CA ASP A 6 -3.78 -19.94 14.95
C ASP A 6 -3.26 -19.05 16.08
N GLN A 7 -2.19 -19.45 16.77
CA GLN A 7 -1.52 -18.63 17.78
C GLN A 7 -1.02 -17.32 17.19
N HIS A 8 -0.37 -17.33 16.02
CA HIS A 8 0.10 -16.09 15.37
C HIS A 8 -1.05 -15.14 15.00
N VAL A 9 -2.19 -15.69 14.56
CA VAL A 9 -3.39 -14.89 14.30
C VAL A 9 -3.95 -14.31 15.61
N ARG A 10 -4.05 -15.12 16.66
CA ARG A 10 -4.53 -14.66 17.99
C ARG A 10 -3.67 -13.55 18.56
N LEU A 11 -2.34 -13.63 18.45
CA LEU A 11 -1.44 -12.57 18.91
C LEU A 11 -1.75 -11.21 18.25
N VAL A 12 -2.13 -11.22 16.96
CA VAL A 12 -2.55 -10.00 16.27
C VAL A 12 -3.88 -9.50 16.82
N LEU A 13 -4.87 -10.37 17.01
CA LEU A 13 -6.21 -10.01 17.49
C LEU A 13 -6.18 -9.50 18.95
N GLU A 14 -5.40 -10.15 19.81
CA GLU A 14 -5.26 -9.81 21.24
C GLU A 14 -4.45 -8.53 21.50
N SER A 15 -3.71 -8.02 20.51
CA SER A 15 -2.94 -6.78 20.69
C SER A 15 -3.85 -5.57 20.80
N THR A 16 -3.66 -4.81 21.88
CA THR A 16 -4.35 -3.54 22.14
C THR A 16 -3.80 -2.36 21.33
N SER A 17 -2.72 -2.55 20.57
CA SER A 17 -2.14 -1.47 19.77
C SER A 17 -3.08 -1.07 18.63
N THR A 18 -3.23 0.23 18.43
CA THR A 18 -4.00 0.77 17.30
C THR A 18 -3.21 0.77 16.00
N LYS A 19 -1.89 0.55 16.04
CA LYS A 19 -1.01 0.49 14.87
C LYS A 19 -0.32 -0.88 14.84
N LYS A 20 -0.75 -1.73 13.92
CA LYS A 20 -0.24 -3.09 13.76
C LYS A 20 0.49 -3.21 12.43
N LEU A 21 1.62 -3.92 12.43
CA LEU A 21 2.39 -4.23 11.23
C LEU A 21 2.57 -5.73 11.11
N VAL A 22 2.16 -6.32 9.99
CA VAL A 22 2.33 -7.73 9.67
C VAL A 22 3.35 -7.87 8.54
N VAL A 23 4.56 -8.31 8.89
CA VAL A 23 5.60 -8.59 7.89
C VAL A 23 5.62 -10.09 7.63
N ALA A 24 5.10 -10.52 6.48
CA ALA A 24 4.85 -11.93 6.23
C ALA A 24 5.04 -12.33 4.77
N GLY A 25 5.65 -13.51 4.60
CA GLY A 25 5.95 -14.10 3.30
C GLY A 25 4.72 -14.40 2.43
N PRO A 26 4.91 -14.75 1.14
CA PRO A 26 3.81 -15.13 0.26
C PRO A 26 3.07 -16.37 0.75
N GLY A 27 1.74 -16.34 0.66
CA GLY A 27 0.90 -17.51 0.96
C GLY A 27 0.82 -17.87 2.44
N THR A 28 1.18 -16.93 3.33
CA THR A 28 1.14 -17.07 4.80
C THR A 28 -0.23 -16.81 5.42
N GLY A 29 -1.22 -16.45 4.59
CA GLY A 29 -2.60 -16.24 5.04
C GLY A 29 -2.92 -14.80 5.48
N LYS A 30 -2.21 -13.78 4.97
CA LYS A 30 -2.52 -12.34 5.21
C LYS A 30 -4.02 -12.03 5.04
N THR A 31 -4.63 -12.45 3.93
CA THR A 31 -6.06 -12.22 3.68
C THR A 31 -6.99 -12.90 4.69
N PHE A 32 -6.63 -14.12 5.15
CA PHE A 32 -7.38 -14.79 6.21
C PHE A 32 -7.33 -13.99 7.51
N LEU A 33 -6.16 -13.46 7.86
CA LEU A 33 -5.99 -12.57 9.02
C LEU A 33 -6.86 -11.31 8.89
N PHE A 34 -6.88 -10.66 7.72
CA PHE A 34 -7.73 -9.48 7.49
C PHE A 34 -9.20 -9.78 7.78
N GLY A 35 -9.71 -10.94 7.32
CA GLY A 35 -11.07 -11.36 7.60
C GLY A 35 -11.36 -11.57 9.09
N GLN A 36 -10.41 -12.11 9.87
CA GLN A 36 -10.58 -12.26 11.32
C GLN A 36 -10.63 -10.89 12.03
N VAL A 37 -9.67 -10.01 11.70
CA VAL A 37 -9.59 -8.67 12.27
C VAL A 37 -10.85 -7.85 11.96
N LEU A 38 -11.33 -7.89 10.72
CA LEU A 38 -12.55 -7.18 10.33
C LEU A 38 -13.78 -7.72 11.07
N ARG A 39 -13.90 -9.03 11.26
CA ARG A 39 -15.03 -9.62 12.02
C ARG A 39 -14.99 -9.24 13.50
N GLU A 40 -13.81 -9.21 14.10
CA GLU A 40 -13.64 -8.81 15.50
C GLU A 40 -14.05 -7.35 15.74
N CYS A 41 -13.73 -6.46 14.78
CA CYS A 41 -14.19 -5.08 14.81
C CYS A 41 -15.66 -4.91 14.36
N GLY A 42 -16.36 -5.99 14.01
CA GLY A 42 -17.76 -5.98 13.59
C GLY A 42 -18.02 -5.39 12.20
N GLY A 43 -17.05 -5.47 11.29
CA GLY A 43 -17.10 -4.93 9.93
C GLY A 43 -16.85 -3.42 9.84
N GLY A 44 -17.21 -2.80 8.72
CA GLY A 44 -17.06 -1.35 8.51
C GLY A 44 -15.61 -0.87 8.48
N GLY A 45 -14.71 -1.74 8.01
CA GLY A 45 -13.32 -1.37 7.75
C GLY A 45 -13.11 -0.84 6.32
N LEU A 46 -11.91 -0.33 6.07
CA LEU A 46 -11.41 0.00 4.74
C LEU A 46 -10.18 -0.85 4.45
N VAL A 47 -10.14 -1.50 3.29
CA VAL A 47 -8.98 -2.24 2.81
C VAL A 47 -8.41 -1.53 1.57
N LEU A 48 -7.16 -1.10 1.66
CA LEU A 48 -6.41 -0.50 0.57
C LEU A 48 -5.36 -1.48 0.05
N THR A 49 -5.31 -1.65 -1.26
CA THR A 49 -4.32 -2.48 -1.95
C THR A 49 -3.76 -1.76 -3.17
N PHE A 50 -2.83 -2.40 -3.88
CA PHE A 50 -2.08 -1.78 -4.96
C PHE A 50 -2.72 -1.94 -6.35
N ILE A 51 -3.31 -3.11 -6.67
CA ILE A 51 -3.87 -3.40 -8.01
C ILE A 51 -5.31 -3.92 -7.98
N ASN A 52 -6.05 -3.68 -9.07
CA ASN A 52 -7.46 -4.07 -9.19
C ASN A 52 -7.69 -5.58 -9.09
N ASN A 53 -6.75 -6.42 -9.55
CA ASN A 53 -6.91 -7.87 -9.42
C ASN A 53 -6.92 -8.30 -7.95
N LEU A 54 -6.10 -7.66 -7.11
CA LEU A 54 -6.11 -7.91 -5.67
C LEU A 54 -7.41 -7.42 -5.02
N VAL A 55 -7.98 -6.30 -5.49
CA VAL A 55 -9.31 -5.84 -5.04
C VAL A 55 -10.36 -6.92 -5.30
N VAL A 56 -10.44 -7.45 -6.53
CA VAL A 56 -11.42 -8.49 -6.89
C VAL A 56 -11.24 -9.75 -6.03
N ASP A 57 -10.00 -10.15 -5.75
CA ASP A 57 -9.72 -11.31 -4.92
C ASP A 57 -10.06 -11.08 -3.43
N LEU A 58 -9.83 -9.87 -2.93
CA LEU A 58 -10.18 -9.46 -1.57
C LEU A 58 -11.70 -9.33 -1.39
N GLU A 59 -12.42 -8.75 -2.35
CA GLU A 59 -13.89 -8.64 -2.36
C GLU A 59 -14.54 -10.01 -2.25
N ARG A 60 -14.03 -11.02 -2.97
CA ARG A 60 -14.54 -12.40 -2.89
C ARG A 60 -14.36 -13.04 -1.51
N GLN A 61 -13.35 -12.63 -0.75
CA GLN A 61 -12.98 -13.26 0.53
C GLN A 61 -13.54 -12.52 1.75
N LEU A 62 -13.64 -11.19 1.65
CA LEU A 62 -14.01 -10.30 2.75
C LEU A 62 -15.45 -9.79 2.61
N ASP A 63 -16.01 -9.80 1.40
CA ASP A 63 -17.41 -9.47 1.10
C ASP A 63 -17.86 -8.18 1.82
N ALA A 64 -18.99 -8.20 2.55
CA ALA A 64 -19.57 -7.03 3.21
C ALA A 64 -18.81 -6.55 4.47
N LEU A 65 -17.64 -7.12 4.79
CA LEU A 65 -16.90 -6.74 6.00
C LEU A 65 -16.18 -5.40 5.87
N ALA A 66 -15.84 -4.97 4.66
CA ALA A 66 -15.08 -3.75 4.42
C ALA A 66 -15.33 -3.15 3.04
N GLU A 67 -15.10 -1.84 2.92
CA GLU A 67 -14.87 -1.19 1.62
C GLU A 67 -13.48 -1.59 1.11
N ILE A 68 -13.35 -1.96 -0.16
CA ILE A 68 -12.09 -2.46 -0.72
C ILE A 68 -11.75 -1.68 -1.98
N HIS A 69 -10.59 -1.05 -1.99
CA HIS A 69 -10.17 -0.19 -3.08
C HIS A 69 -8.67 -0.33 -3.35
N THR A 70 -8.27 -0.01 -4.58
CA THR A 70 -6.90 0.46 -4.77
C THR A 70 -6.76 1.84 -4.14
N LEU A 71 -5.56 2.23 -3.70
CA LEU A 71 -5.33 3.55 -3.13
C LEU A 71 -5.75 4.69 -4.09
N HIS A 72 -5.54 4.50 -5.39
CA HIS A 72 -5.97 5.44 -6.43
C HIS A 72 -7.48 5.50 -6.61
N ALA A 73 -8.18 4.36 -6.59
CA ALA A 73 -9.64 4.34 -6.66
C ALA A 73 -10.26 5.03 -5.45
N PHE A 74 -9.71 4.77 -4.25
CA PHE A 74 -10.09 5.45 -3.02
C PHE A 74 -9.84 6.96 -3.11
N SER A 75 -8.66 7.38 -3.57
CA SER A 75 -8.32 8.79 -3.75
C SER A 75 -9.27 9.49 -4.70
N LYS A 76 -9.61 8.86 -5.83
CA LYS A 76 -10.60 9.39 -6.78
C LYS A 76 -11.98 9.52 -6.14
N TRP A 77 -12.42 8.50 -5.42
CA TRP A 77 -13.70 8.50 -4.71
C TRP A 77 -13.77 9.64 -3.67
N LEU A 78 -12.69 9.87 -2.94
CA LEU A 78 -12.62 10.89 -1.90
C LEU A 78 -12.51 12.30 -2.49
N LEU A 79 -11.76 12.46 -3.59
CA LEU A 79 -11.57 13.75 -4.26
C LEU A 79 -12.90 14.34 -4.76
N HIS A 80 -13.87 13.51 -5.14
CA HIS A 80 -15.23 13.98 -5.49
C HIS A 80 -16.08 14.42 -4.28
N ARG A 81 -15.63 14.17 -3.05
CA ARG A 81 -16.36 14.44 -1.80
C ARG A 81 -15.74 15.56 -0.98
N ILE A 82 -14.47 15.85 -1.17
CA ILE A 82 -13.76 16.92 -0.47
C ILE A 82 -13.70 18.19 -1.34
N PRO A 83 -13.74 19.39 -0.74
CA PRO A 83 -13.47 20.62 -1.46
C PRO A 83 -12.04 20.58 -2.02
N THR A 84 -11.87 20.76 -3.33
CA THR A 84 -10.53 20.83 -3.93
C THR A 84 -10.33 22.18 -4.58
N ALA A 85 -9.31 22.91 -4.14
CA ALA A 85 -9.00 24.23 -4.68
C ALA A 85 -8.79 24.16 -6.20
N GLY A 86 -9.50 25.02 -6.93
CA GLY A 86 -9.38 25.16 -8.37
C GLY A 86 -10.01 24.02 -9.20
N LEU A 87 -10.80 23.11 -8.63
CA LEU A 87 -11.55 22.12 -9.42
C LEU A 87 -13.05 22.31 -9.24
N GLU A 88 -13.79 22.23 -10.35
CA GLU A 88 -15.24 22.15 -10.30
C GLU A 88 -15.68 20.73 -9.92
N ARG A 89 -16.90 20.57 -9.40
CA ARG A 89 -17.44 19.23 -9.06
C ARG A 89 -17.54 18.28 -10.26
N SER A 90 -17.59 18.84 -11.47
CA SER A 90 -17.70 18.17 -12.76
C SER A 90 -16.36 17.67 -13.32
N PHE A 91 -15.25 17.81 -12.56
CA PHE A 91 -13.92 17.49 -13.08
C PHE A 91 -13.83 16.05 -13.63
N ILE A 92 -12.99 15.88 -14.65
CA ILE A 92 -12.82 14.60 -15.33
C ILE A 92 -11.54 13.90 -14.86
N TYR A 93 -11.62 12.61 -14.56
CA TYR A 93 -10.45 11.78 -14.37
C TYR A 93 -9.89 11.34 -15.74
N TYR A 94 -8.72 11.84 -16.12
CA TYR A 94 -8.09 11.55 -17.42
C TYR A 94 -6.60 11.21 -17.25
N PRO A 95 -6.22 9.92 -17.20
CA PRO A 95 -4.83 9.50 -16.95
C PRO A 95 -3.81 10.05 -17.96
N ARG A 96 -4.20 10.19 -19.23
CA ARG A 96 -3.33 10.70 -20.30
C ARG A 96 -3.09 12.21 -20.22
N LEU A 97 -3.79 12.92 -19.33
CA LEU A 97 -3.60 14.34 -19.11
C LEU A 97 -2.16 14.68 -18.70
N LEU A 98 -1.43 13.77 -18.02
CA LEU A 98 -0.06 14.04 -17.59
C LEU A 98 0.89 14.31 -18.77
N ALA A 99 0.68 13.61 -19.89
CA ALA A 99 1.45 13.81 -21.12
C ALA A 99 1.16 15.19 -21.73
N ILE A 100 -0.11 15.61 -21.71
CA ILE A 100 -0.54 16.93 -22.21
C ILE A 100 0.05 18.03 -21.32
N ILE A 101 -0.04 17.89 -20.00
CA ILE A 101 0.55 18.85 -19.04
C ILE A 101 2.06 18.98 -19.26
N ALA A 102 2.78 17.88 -19.50
CA ALA A 102 4.21 17.94 -19.77
C ALA A 102 4.54 18.71 -21.06
N GLU A 103 3.74 18.53 -22.11
CA GLU A 103 3.88 19.25 -23.38
C GLU A 103 3.55 20.74 -23.23
N ASP A 104 2.49 21.07 -22.48
CA ASP A 104 2.11 22.45 -22.18
C ASP A 104 3.17 23.17 -21.36
N LEU A 105 3.68 22.55 -20.28
CA LEU A 105 4.76 23.13 -19.49
C LEU A 105 6.01 23.38 -20.32
N SER A 106 6.31 22.47 -21.26
CA SER A 106 7.48 22.63 -22.12
C SER A 106 7.31 23.76 -23.13
N THR A 107 6.08 23.98 -23.59
CA THR A 107 5.76 25.01 -24.58
C THR A 107 5.60 26.40 -23.95
N LEU A 108 4.94 26.47 -22.79
CA LEU A 108 4.54 27.72 -22.15
C LEU A 108 5.63 28.30 -21.23
N ASP A 109 6.34 27.45 -20.48
CA ASP A 109 7.33 27.88 -19.48
C ASP A 109 8.77 27.64 -19.95
N GLY A 110 8.96 27.14 -21.18
CA GLY A 110 10.27 26.84 -21.77
C GLY A 110 11.07 25.77 -21.04
N ARG A 111 10.48 25.10 -20.05
CA ARG A 111 11.11 24.00 -19.31
C ARG A 111 11.24 22.78 -20.20
N GLN A 112 12.24 21.94 -19.97
CA GLN A 112 12.32 20.64 -20.67
C GLN A 112 11.67 19.58 -19.79
N VAL A 113 10.36 19.39 -19.94
CA VAL A 113 9.56 18.51 -19.08
C VAL A 113 8.96 17.37 -19.88
N SER A 114 9.08 16.14 -19.37
CA SER A 114 8.42 14.96 -19.93
C SER A 114 7.39 14.39 -18.96
N GLU A 115 6.49 13.54 -19.46
CA GLU A 115 5.55 12.78 -18.64
C GLU A 115 6.28 11.99 -17.53
N SER A 116 7.44 11.41 -17.85
CA SER A 116 8.25 10.65 -16.89
C SER A 116 8.86 11.50 -15.79
N ILE A 117 9.26 12.74 -16.09
CA ILE A 117 9.76 13.69 -15.11
C ILE A 117 8.64 14.06 -14.13
N LEU A 118 7.48 14.50 -14.63
CA LEU A 118 6.35 14.87 -13.78
C LEU A 118 5.87 13.68 -12.92
N LYS A 119 5.74 12.50 -13.53
CA LYS A 119 5.43 11.26 -12.82
C LYS A 119 6.40 11.06 -11.66
N GLY A 120 7.70 11.16 -11.92
CA GLY A 120 8.72 11.00 -10.90
C GLY A 120 8.65 12.05 -9.78
N CYS A 121 8.31 13.30 -10.11
CA CYS A 121 8.10 14.35 -9.12
C CYS A 121 6.96 13.98 -8.16
N TYR A 122 5.81 13.54 -8.68
CA TYR A 122 4.70 13.08 -7.83
C TYR A 122 5.09 11.87 -6.98
N GLU A 123 5.64 10.81 -7.58
CA GLU A 123 5.96 9.56 -6.87
C GLU A 123 6.99 9.75 -5.76
N ARG A 124 7.85 10.77 -5.85
CA ARG A 124 8.86 11.13 -4.84
C ARG A 124 8.43 12.27 -3.92
N LEU A 125 7.29 12.92 -4.15
CA LEU A 125 6.91 14.18 -3.51
C LEU A 125 7.98 15.28 -3.65
N ASP A 126 8.56 15.39 -4.85
CA ASP A 126 9.59 16.37 -5.15
C ASP A 126 8.97 17.66 -5.68
N SER A 127 8.75 18.62 -4.78
CA SER A 127 8.23 19.97 -5.09
C SER A 127 9.32 21.02 -5.27
N GLY A 128 10.61 20.65 -5.28
CA GLY A 128 11.73 21.59 -5.23
C GLY A 128 11.76 22.61 -6.38
N ASP A 129 11.36 22.19 -7.58
CA ASP A 129 11.40 23.02 -8.79
C ASP A 129 10.05 23.67 -9.13
N GLY A 130 9.01 23.50 -8.29
CA GLY A 130 7.67 24.04 -8.55
C GLY A 130 6.90 23.35 -9.70
N LEU A 131 7.41 22.22 -10.20
CA LEU A 131 6.80 21.49 -11.33
C LEU A 131 5.44 20.89 -10.98
N ILE A 132 5.25 20.43 -9.74
CA ILE A 132 3.98 19.88 -9.29
C ILE A 132 2.92 20.98 -9.26
N GLU A 133 3.26 22.14 -8.69
CA GLU A 133 2.38 23.30 -8.60
C GLU A 133 1.94 23.77 -9.99
N ALA A 134 2.88 23.92 -10.93
CA ALA A 134 2.57 24.29 -12.31
C ALA A 134 1.70 23.23 -13.01
N ALA A 135 1.96 21.94 -12.78
CA ALA A 135 1.14 20.85 -13.30
C ALA A 135 -0.29 20.88 -12.74
N LEU A 136 -0.46 21.21 -11.45
CA LEU A 136 -1.77 21.34 -10.81
C LEU A 136 -2.56 22.52 -11.36
N GLU A 137 -1.92 23.64 -11.65
CA GLU A 137 -2.55 24.81 -12.28
C GLU A 137 -3.11 24.47 -13.66
N ILE A 138 -2.34 23.78 -14.50
CA ILE A 138 -2.79 23.32 -15.82
C ILE A 138 -3.92 22.29 -15.68
N GLY A 139 -3.81 21.32 -14.75
CA GLY A 139 -4.90 20.38 -14.48
C GLY A 139 -6.20 21.08 -14.05
N THR A 140 -6.08 22.14 -13.25
CA THR A 140 -7.19 23.02 -12.87
C THR A 140 -7.78 23.74 -14.07
N TYR A 141 -6.96 24.26 -14.98
CA TYR A 141 -7.44 24.88 -16.23
C TYR A 141 -8.26 23.91 -17.08
N TYR A 142 -7.83 22.65 -17.19
CA TYR A 142 -8.58 21.61 -17.89
C TYR A 142 -9.79 21.07 -17.10
N ASN A 143 -9.95 21.48 -15.84
CA ASN A 143 -10.88 20.88 -14.90
C ASN A 143 -10.80 19.35 -14.91
N ALA A 144 -9.58 18.83 -14.85
CA ALA A 144 -9.30 17.40 -14.99
C ALA A 144 -8.11 16.97 -14.14
N VAL A 145 -8.11 15.69 -13.76
CA VAL A 145 -7.11 15.09 -12.87
C VAL A 145 -6.49 13.85 -13.49
N THR A 146 -5.18 13.73 -13.30
CA THR A 146 -4.35 12.57 -13.63
C THR A 146 -4.44 11.49 -12.55
N HIS A 147 -3.77 10.36 -12.80
CA HIS A 147 -3.60 9.32 -11.80
C HIS A 147 -2.84 9.81 -10.56
N TRP A 148 -1.76 10.57 -10.76
CA TRP A 148 -0.87 11.02 -9.69
C TRP A 148 -1.38 12.27 -8.96
N ASP A 149 -1.87 13.26 -9.69
CA ASP A 149 -2.37 14.48 -9.03
C ASP A 149 -3.60 14.20 -8.18
N CYS A 150 -4.40 13.20 -8.55
CA CYS A 150 -5.55 12.79 -7.74
C CYS A 150 -5.12 12.39 -6.33
N VAL A 151 -4.07 11.58 -6.20
CA VAL A 151 -3.52 11.16 -4.90
C VAL A 151 -2.86 12.36 -4.20
N TYR A 152 -2.11 13.17 -4.95
CA TYR A 152 -1.43 14.36 -4.41
C TYR A 152 -2.41 15.38 -3.80
N ARG A 153 -3.49 15.70 -4.52
CA ARG A 153 -4.54 16.62 -4.07
C ARG A 153 -5.23 16.11 -2.80
N VAL A 154 -5.56 14.82 -2.74
CA VAL A 154 -6.13 14.20 -1.53
C VAL A 154 -5.14 14.27 -0.36
N CYS A 155 -3.89 13.88 -0.58
CA CYS A 155 -2.84 13.93 0.44
C CYS A 155 -2.66 15.35 1.00
N GLN A 156 -2.57 16.34 0.11
CA GLN A 156 -2.45 17.76 0.44
C GLN A 156 -3.68 18.32 1.18
N HIS A 157 -4.88 17.88 0.81
CA HIS A 157 -6.12 18.29 1.46
C HIS A 157 -6.18 17.73 2.88
N LEU A 158 -6.03 16.41 3.04
CA LEU A 158 -6.13 15.74 4.34
C LEU A 158 -5.01 16.15 5.30
N ALA A 159 -3.82 16.47 4.79
CA ALA A 159 -2.73 17.01 5.61
C ALA A 159 -3.07 18.38 6.23
N ARG A 160 -3.84 19.21 5.52
CA ARG A 160 -4.28 20.53 5.99
C ARG A 160 -5.59 20.48 6.79
N HIS A 161 -6.43 19.49 6.49
CA HIS A 161 -7.76 19.31 7.06
C HIS A 161 -7.90 17.90 7.66
N PRO A 162 -7.24 17.61 8.81
CA PRO A 162 -7.35 16.30 9.46
C PRO A 162 -8.80 15.93 9.84
N GLU A 163 -9.68 16.92 10.01
CA GLU A 163 -11.11 16.75 10.25
C GLU A 163 -11.86 16.07 9.10
N ASP A 164 -11.33 16.19 7.87
CA ASP A 164 -11.92 15.61 6.66
C ASP A 164 -11.42 14.17 6.41
N VAL A 165 -10.53 13.65 7.26
CA VAL A 165 -10.06 12.27 7.14
C VAL A 165 -11.21 11.31 7.50
N PRO A 166 -11.64 10.44 6.56
CA PRO A 166 -12.71 9.50 6.84
C PRO A 166 -12.32 8.53 7.95
N ARG A 167 -13.31 8.23 8.82
CA ARG A 167 -13.14 7.36 9.98
C ARG A 167 -13.70 5.97 9.68
N TYR A 168 -12.87 4.97 9.88
CA TYR A 168 -13.19 3.56 9.73
C TYR A 168 -12.94 2.84 11.05
N ARG A 169 -13.61 1.71 11.27
CA ARG A 169 -13.33 0.89 12.47
C ARG A 169 -11.90 0.35 12.46
N ILE A 170 -11.42 0.01 11.26
CA ILE A 170 -10.02 -0.31 11.01
C ILE A 170 -9.67 -0.02 9.55
N LEU A 171 -8.47 0.51 9.34
CA LEU A 171 -7.81 0.60 8.04
C LEU A 171 -6.89 -0.62 7.89
N ILE A 172 -7.02 -1.36 6.79
CA ILE A 172 -6.09 -2.42 6.41
C ILE A 172 -5.37 -1.98 5.14
N VAL A 173 -4.05 -2.08 5.14
CA VAL A 173 -3.23 -1.77 3.95
C VAL A 173 -2.45 -3.02 3.56
N ASP A 174 -2.70 -3.53 2.37
CA ASP A 174 -2.05 -4.72 1.82
C ASP A 174 -1.01 -4.33 0.75
N GLU A 175 -0.02 -5.21 0.58
CA GLU A 175 1.14 -5.03 -0.31
C GLU A 175 1.85 -3.67 -0.13
N PHE A 176 2.08 -3.30 1.14
CA PHE A 176 2.63 -1.98 1.49
C PHE A 176 3.99 -1.68 0.85
N GLN A 177 4.80 -2.70 0.57
CA GLN A 177 6.11 -2.56 -0.08
C GLN A 177 6.06 -1.97 -1.50
N ASP A 178 4.89 -2.02 -2.15
CA ASP A 178 4.72 -1.61 -3.55
C ASP A 178 4.24 -0.16 -3.72
N PHE A 179 3.98 0.56 -2.62
CA PHE A 179 3.62 1.98 -2.65
C PHE A 179 4.85 2.89 -2.78
N ASN A 180 4.69 3.99 -3.52
CA ASN A 180 5.68 5.07 -3.63
C ASN A 180 5.56 6.09 -2.47
N ARG A 181 6.42 7.11 -2.43
CA ARG A 181 6.48 8.06 -1.31
C ARG A 181 5.17 8.82 -1.12
N LEU A 182 4.57 9.33 -2.20
CA LEU A 182 3.28 10.05 -2.14
C LEU A 182 2.16 9.17 -1.57
N GLU A 183 2.09 7.93 -2.04
CA GLU A 183 1.11 6.96 -1.58
C GLU A 183 1.29 6.61 -0.10
N VAL A 184 2.54 6.41 0.32
CA VAL A 184 2.91 6.16 1.72
C VAL A 184 2.54 7.33 2.64
N GLU A 185 2.78 8.58 2.23
CA GLU A 185 2.36 9.75 3.00
C GLU A 185 0.83 9.80 3.19
N LEU A 186 0.07 9.53 2.12
CA LEU A 186 -1.39 9.45 2.24
C LEU A 186 -1.82 8.35 3.21
N ILE A 187 -1.19 7.17 3.14
CA ILE A 187 -1.46 6.07 4.07
C ILE A 187 -1.14 6.48 5.52
N HIS A 188 -0.04 7.19 5.76
CA HIS A 188 0.29 7.69 7.11
C HIS A 188 -0.76 8.65 7.65
N ILE A 189 -1.25 9.61 6.84
CA ILE A 189 -2.32 10.53 7.25
C ILE A 189 -3.60 9.76 7.62
N LEU A 190 -3.96 8.73 6.84
CA LEU A 190 -5.11 7.88 7.14
C LEU A 190 -4.88 7.05 8.42
N ALA A 191 -3.68 6.51 8.61
CA ALA A 191 -3.28 5.68 9.75
C ALA A 191 -3.17 6.47 11.06
N ASP A 192 -2.84 7.75 11.03
CA ASP A 192 -2.83 8.61 12.21
C ASP A 192 -4.25 8.94 12.70
N ASN A 193 -5.25 8.76 11.84
CA ASN A 193 -6.65 9.02 12.14
C ASN A 193 -7.50 7.74 12.28
N ASN A 194 -6.93 6.56 12.09
CA ASN A 194 -7.67 5.30 12.15
C ASN A 194 -6.80 4.20 12.79
N PRO A 195 -7.39 3.28 13.59
CA PRO A 195 -6.71 2.03 13.88
C PRO A 195 -6.30 1.35 12.57
N VAL A 196 -5.06 0.89 12.48
CA VAL A 196 -4.47 0.39 11.23
C VAL A 196 -3.79 -0.96 11.41
N LEU A 197 -3.95 -1.82 10.41
CA LEU A 197 -3.12 -3.00 10.17
C LEU A 197 -2.46 -2.87 8.80
N ILE A 198 -1.15 -2.66 8.79
CA ILE A 198 -0.35 -2.64 7.56
C ILE A 198 0.25 -4.03 7.37
N ALA A 199 0.18 -4.56 6.16
CA ALA A 199 0.73 -5.85 5.80
C ALA A 199 1.56 -5.78 4.52
N GLY A 200 2.63 -6.56 4.47
CA GLY A 200 3.49 -6.62 3.29
C GLY A 200 4.69 -7.54 3.47
N ASP A 201 5.50 -7.59 2.42
CA ASP A 201 6.72 -8.40 2.36
C ASP A 201 7.84 -7.61 1.66
N ASP A 202 8.90 -7.27 2.40
CA ASP A 202 10.05 -6.55 1.85
C ASP A 202 10.88 -7.34 0.83
N ASP A 203 10.70 -8.66 0.76
CA ASP A 203 11.30 -9.51 -0.29
C ASP A 203 10.49 -9.48 -1.60
N GLN A 204 9.26 -8.94 -1.57
CA GLN A 204 8.34 -8.90 -2.72
C GLN A 204 8.14 -7.50 -3.28
N ALA A 205 9.03 -6.54 -2.97
CA ALA A 205 9.01 -5.22 -3.58
C ALA A 205 9.42 -5.34 -5.06
N LEU A 206 8.45 -5.36 -5.96
CA LEU A 206 8.68 -5.56 -7.40
C LEU A 206 8.52 -4.27 -8.23
N TYR A 207 8.00 -3.20 -7.64
CA TYR A 207 7.62 -1.97 -8.33
C TYR A 207 8.61 -0.80 -8.15
N GLU A 208 9.91 -1.08 -8.04
CA GLU A 208 10.96 -0.03 -7.96
C GLU A 208 10.89 0.99 -9.11
N SER A 209 10.43 0.56 -10.30
CA SER A 209 10.19 1.43 -11.47
C SER A 209 9.11 2.51 -11.28
N LYS A 210 8.35 2.46 -10.19
CA LYS A 210 7.39 3.47 -9.75
C LYS A 210 7.89 4.27 -8.53
N ASN A 211 9.20 4.24 -8.26
CA ASN A 211 9.80 4.79 -7.05
C ASN A 211 9.20 4.18 -5.75
N ALA A 212 8.62 2.97 -5.83
CA ALA A 212 8.31 2.18 -4.64
C ALA A 212 9.61 1.69 -3.99
N SER A 213 9.61 1.53 -2.67
CA SER A 213 10.80 1.13 -1.94
C SER A 213 10.48 0.18 -0.79
N PRO A 214 11.19 -0.96 -0.68
CA PRO A 214 11.08 -1.83 0.49
C PRO A 214 11.58 -1.13 1.78
N ASP A 215 12.31 -0.01 1.66
CA ASP A 215 12.74 0.76 2.83
C ASP A 215 11.54 1.34 3.60
N PHE A 216 10.40 1.62 2.96
CA PHE A 216 9.20 2.10 3.67
C PHE A 216 8.65 1.07 4.67
N ILE A 217 8.48 -0.19 4.26
CA ILE A 217 8.03 -1.24 5.19
C ILE A 217 9.11 -1.60 6.22
N ARG A 218 10.38 -1.51 5.85
CA ARG A 218 11.51 -1.74 6.77
C ARG A 218 11.60 -0.66 7.85
N ASP A 219 11.28 0.58 7.51
CA ASP A 219 11.28 1.68 8.46
C ASP A 219 10.07 1.60 9.39
N LEU A 220 8.89 1.22 8.89
CA LEU A 220 7.75 0.83 9.73
C LEU A 220 8.11 -0.30 10.70
N ALA A 221 8.89 -1.30 10.27
CA ALA A 221 9.30 -2.41 11.14
C ALA A 221 10.26 -1.99 12.27
N LYS A 222 10.88 -0.80 12.17
CA LYS A 222 11.73 -0.21 13.23
C LYS A 222 10.96 0.80 14.08
N ASP A 223 9.81 1.27 13.61
CA ASP A 223 8.99 2.24 14.32
C ASP A 223 8.30 1.61 15.54
N ARG A 224 8.57 2.19 16.71
CA ARG A 224 8.02 1.72 18.00
C ARG A 224 6.55 2.04 18.18
N GLN A 225 5.95 2.85 17.31
CA GLN A 225 4.51 3.06 17.29
C GLN A 225 3.75 1.82 16.77
N TYR A 226 4.41 0.95 16.02
CA TYR A 226 3.78 -0.23 15.43
C TYR A 226 4.12 -1.50 16.22
N ASP A 227 3.08 -2.22 16.64
CA ASP A 227 3.24 -3.59 17.10
C ASP A 227 3.52 -4.49 15.89
N ARG A 228 4.69 -5.12 15.88
CA ARG A 228 5.12 -5.96 14.76
C ARG A 228 4.76 -7.43 14.99
N PHE A 229 4.13 -8.02 13.98
CA PHE A 229 3.74 -9.42 13.93
C PHE A 229 4.29 -10.10 12.67
N GLU A 230 4.34 -11.43 12.73
CA GLU A 230 4.82 -12.29 11.66
C GLU A 230 3.84 -13.45 11.45
N LEU A 231 3.70 -13.89 10.20
CA LEU A 231 2.96 -15.10 9.85
C LEU A 231 3.93 -16.12 9.23
N PRO A 232 4.45 -17.08 10.01
CA PRO A 232 5.51 -17.97 9.53
C PRO A 232 5.04 -18.99 8.49
N TYR A 233 3.78 -19.41 8.56
CA TYR A 233 3.34 -20.66 7.94
C TYR A 233 2.73 -20.44 6.55
N CYS A 234 3.44 -20.85 5.50
CA CYS A 234 2.99 -20.84 4.12
C CYS A 234 2.10 -22.05 3.81
N SER A 235 0.82 -21.80 3.50
CA SER A 235 -0.15 -22.80 3.06
C SER A 235 -0.12 -23.06 1.54
N ARG A 236 0.57 -22.20 0.79
CA ARG A 236 0.57 -22.24 -0.68
C ARG A 236 1.61 -23.20 -1.26
N CYS A 237 2.78 -23.28 -0.65
CA CYS A 237 3.95 -23.98 -1.19
C CYS A 237 4.25 -25.28 -0.44
N THR A 238 4.74 -26.30 -1.15
CA THR A 238 5.22 -27.56 -0.54
C THR A 238 6.55 -27.36 0.16
N GLU A 239 6.94 -28.34 0.98
CA GLU A 239 8.18 -28.25 1.76
C GLU A 239 9.43 -28.11 0.86
N VAL A 240 9.43 -28.78 -0.29
CA VAL A 240 10.52 -28.71 -1.27
C VAL A 240 10.72 -27.28 -1.78
N LEU A 241 9.63 -26.58 -2.12
CA LEU A 241 9.69 -25.20 -2.60
C LEU A 241 10.13 -24.24 -1.49
N VAL A 242 9.61 -24.40 -0.27
CA VAL A 242 10.04 -23.58 0.88
C VAL A 242 11.53 -23.76 1.16
N LYS A 243 12.03 -25.00 1.13
CA LYS A 243 13.47 -25.31 1.27
C LYS A 243 14.31 -24.68 0.15
N ALA A 244 13.82 -24.70 -1.10
CA ALA A 244 14.52 -24.08 -2.22
C ALA A 244 14.63 -22.56 -2.06
N VAL A 245 13.54 -21.89 -1.66
CA VAL A 245 13.53 -20.44 -1.36
C VAL A 245 14.52 -20.11 -0.24
N HIS A 246 14.57 -20.91 0.84
CA HIS A 246 15.54 -20.70 1.91
C HIS A 246 16.98 -20.75 1.41
N ARG A 247 17.33 -21.72 0.56
CA ARG A 247 18.69 -21.81 -0.01
C ARG A 247 19.06 -20.57 -0.81
N VAL A 248 18.12 -20.00 -1.57
CA VAL A 248 18.33 -18.77 -2.33
C VAL A 248 18.55 -17.57 -1.39
N ILE A 249 17.71 -17.43 -0.35
CA ILE A 249 17.84 -16.37 0.64
C ILE A 249 19.17 -16.48 1.40
N GLU A 250 19.57 -17.69 1.81
CA GLU A 250 20.84 -17.95 2.49
C GLU A 250 22.05 -17.58 1.60
N GLU A 251 22.01 -17.94 0.31
CA GLU A 251 23.04 -17.57 -0.66
C GLU A 251 23.12 -16.05 -0.85
N ALA A 252 21.97 -15.38 -1.00
CA ALA A 252 21.91 -13.93 -1.16
C ALA A 252 22.42 -13.19 0.09
N ARG A 253 22.13 -13.71 1.29
CA ARG A 253 22.70 -13.21 2.56
C ARG A 253 24.21 -13.40 2.61
N ARG A 254 24.72 -14.56 2.20
CA ARG A 254 26.18 -14.81 2.14
C ARG A 254 26.89 -13.82 1.22
N ARG A 255 26.22 -13.39 0.15
CA ARG A 255 26.70 -12.35 -0.78
C ARG A 255 26.42 -10.93 -0.32
N SER A 256 25.89 -10.72 0.89
CA SER A 256 25.52 -9.41 1.44
C SER A 256 24.48 -8.64 0.61
N LEU A 257 23.65 -9.34 -0.19
CA LEU A 257 22.61 -8.72 -1.03
C LEU A 257 21.33 -8.39 -0.24
N LEU A 258 21.18 -8.91 0.99
CA LEU A 258 19.98 -8.79 1.82
C LEU A 258 20.26 -8.11 3.18
N GLY A 259 21.26 -7.24 3.27
CA GLY A 259 21.72 -6.64 4.54
C GLY A 259 20.67 -5.79 5.28
N LYS A 260 19.67 -5.25 4.57
CA LYS A 260 18.56 -4.47 5.15
C LYS A 260 17.26 -5.28 5.31
N ARG A 261 17.26 -6.56 4.92
CA ARG A 261 16.05 -7.38 4.89
C ARG A 261 15.46 -7.51 6.29
N VAL A 262 14.14 -7.42 6.39
CA VAL A 262 13.44 -7.72 7.65
C VAL A 262 13.54 -9.23 7.94
N GLU A 263 14.08 -9.59 9.11
CA GLU A 263 14.09 -10.98 9.55
C GLU A 263 12.66 -11.46 9.79
N LYS A 264 12.30 -12.56 9.13
CA LYS A 264 10.95 -13.16 9.21
C LYS A 264 11.04 -14.66 8.90
N PRO A 265 10.37 -15.52 9.69
CA PRO A 265 10.33 -16.94 9.46
C PRO A 265 9.41 -17.27 8.27
N PHE A 266 9.76 -18.31 7.53
CA PHE A 266 8.95 -18.84 6.44
C PHE A 266 8.99 -20.37 6.53
N LYS A 267 7.85 -21.03 6.72
CA LYS A 267 7.76 -22.47 7.00
C LYS A 267 6.63 -23.06 6.19
N CYS A 268 6.81 -24.26 5.64
CA CYS A 268 5.73 -24.98 4.98
C CYS A 268 4.66 -25.38 6.01
N TYR A 269 3.40 -25.08 5.72
CA TYR A 269 2.28 -25.57 6.49
C TYR A 269 1.85 -26.95 5.97
N LEU A 270 2.46 -28.00 6.54
CA LEU A 270 2.26 -29.38 6.12
C LEU A 270 0.79 -29.87 6.13
N PRO A 271 -0.10 -29.47 7.06
CA PRO A 271 -1.49 -29.96 7.02
C PRO A 271 -2.23 -29.65 5.70
N ASP A 272 -1.99 -28.48 5.09
CA ASP A 272 -2.60 -28.12 3.80
C ASP A 272 -1.88 -28.76 2.60
N LYS A 273 -0.66 -29.26 2.79
CA LYS A 273 0.25 -29.74 1.73
C LYS A 273 0.73 -31.17 1.91
N TRP A 274 0.13 -31.91 2.83
CA TRP A 274 0.52 -33.28 3.16
C TRP A 274 0.44 -34.22 1.96
N LYS A 275 -0.61 -34.09 1.13
CA LYS A 275 -0.80 -34.90 -0.08
C LYS A 275 0.17 -34.55 -1.21
N ASP A 276 0.69 -33.32 -1.21
CA ASP A 276 1.57 -32.79 -2.27
C ASP A 276 3.06 -32.91 -1.91
N SER A 277 3.38 -33.24 -0.65
CA SER A 277 4.76 -33.28 -0.11
C SER A 277 5.23 -34.67 0.33
N CYS A 278 4.38 -35.69 0.14
CA CYS A 278 4.76 -37.10 0.32
C CYS A 278 5.28 -37.70 -0.98
#